data_AF-F4G1E5-F1
#
_entry.id   AF-F4G1E5-F1
#
_cell.length_a   1.000
_cell.length_b   1.000
_cell.length_c   1.000
_cell.angle_alpha   90.00
_cell.angle_beta   90.00
_cell.angle_gamma   90.00
#
_symmetry.space_group_name_H-M   'P 1'
#
loop_
_entity.id
_entity.type
_entity.pdbx_description
1 polymer ?
#
loop_
_entity_poly.entity_id
_entity_poly.type
_entity_poly.pdbx_seq_one_letter_code
_entity_poly.pdbx_strand_id
1 'polypeptide(L)'
;MSEKISISKENDIVKFNGKPEALKIGRVHISEPINEEVYFFMDEKDLIISMKEEDLMDFLNSIDKQDAKLEQEGLQISQIGLVYKMRIDSLEVVNVADWSLQNMFTLVNEERARLSIGPSCEYNDCVYLLMFSYNNFIYFLKIRFIDGNFEAYAYKVNDKSFENELIFYTLKHTFRLF
;
A
#
# COMPACT_ATOMS: atom_id res chain seq x y z
N MET A 1 -10.09 12.06 20.71
CA MET A 1 -8.65 12.28 20.94
C MET A 1 -7.94 11.19 20.16
N SER A 2 -7.13 11.51 19.15
CA SER A 2 -6.32 10.49 18.50
C SER A 2 -5.29 9.96 19.51
N GLU A 3 -5.16 8.64 19.63
CA GLU A 3 -4.08 8.06 20.40
C GLU A 3 -2.75 8.49 19.80
N LYS A 4 -1.82 8.93 20.65
CA LYS A 4 -0.48 9.30 20.19
C LYS A 4 0.24 8.02 19.78
N ILE A 5 0.64 7.93 18.50
CA ILE A 5 1.41 6.79 17.99
C ILE A 5 2.72 6.64 18.78
N SER A 6 3.01 5.42 19.20
CA SER A 6 4.29 5.05 19.83
C SER A 6 5.18 4.38 18.81
N ILE A 7 6.42 4.89 18.69
CA ILE A 7 7.43 4.32 17.80
C ILE A 7 8.55 3.76 18.67
N SER A 8 8.89 2.50 18.42
CA SER A 8 10.06 1.86 19.02
C SER A 8 10.89 1.17 17.96
N LYS A 9 12.18 1.04 18.22
CA LYS A 9 13.12 0.35 17.35
C LYS A 9 13.70 -0.83 18.11
N GLU A 10 13.52 -2.01 17.56
CA GLU A 10 14.12 -3.24 18.07
C GLU A 10 14.97 -3.83 16.96
N ASN A 11 16.30 -3.74 17.12
CA ASN A 11 17.27 -4.05 16.07
C ASN A 11 17.06 -3.16 14.82
N ASP A 12 16.87 -3.76 13.64
CA ASP A 12 16.66 -3.06 12.36
C ASP A 12 15.18 -2.87 11.99
N ILE A 13 14.26 -3.27 12.87
CA ILE A 13 12.82 -3.24 12.65
C ILE A 13 12.21 -2.11 13.48
N VAL A 14 11.48 -1.21 12.82
CA VAL A 14 10.66 -0.20 13.49
C VAL A 14 9.29 -0.79 13.79
N LYS A 15 8.78 -0.46 14.98
CA LYS A 15 7.45 -0.85 15.43
C LYS A 15 6.58 0.39 15.65
N PHE A 16 5.34 0.29 15.19
CA PHE A 16 4.28 1.26 15.39
C PHE A 16 3.25 0.65 16.35
N ASN A 17 3.11 1.22 17.56
CA ASN A 17 2.27 0.64 18.63
C ASN A 17 2.60 -0.84 18.92
N GLY A 18 3.89 -1.17 18.94
CA GLY A 18 4.39 -2.53 19.18
C GLY A 18 4.24 -3.50 18.01
N LYS A 19 3.59 -3.10 16.90
CA LYS A 19 3.51 -3.90 15.67
C LYS A 19 4.67 -3.57 14.73
N PRO A 20 5.38 -4.56 14.16
CA PRO A 20 6.42 -4.31 13.16
C PRO A 20 5.85 -3.57 11.95
N GLU A 21 6.68 -2.70 11.36
CA GLU A 21 6.43 -2.04 10.08
C GLU A 21 5.85 -3.00 9.04
N ALA A 22 4.91 -2.50 8.24
CA ALA A 22 4.36 -3.23 7.10
C ALA A 22 5.37 -3.28 5.96
N LEU A 23 6.17 -2.22 5.83
CA LEU A 23 7.09 -2.03 4.73
C LEU A 23 8.26 -1.12 5.14
N LYS A 24 9.45 -1.44 4.65
CA LYS A 24 10.64 -0.59 4.74
C LYS A 24 11.19 -0.32 3.37
N ILE A 25 11.47 0.95 3.09
CA ILE A 25 12.03 1.42 1.82
C ILE A 25 13.10 2.45 2.13
N GLY A 26 14.36 2.11 1.84
CA GLY A 26 15.49 2.95 2.22
C GLY A 26 15.46 3.27 3.72
N ARG A 27 15.18 4.55 4.04
CA ARG A 27 15.10 5.09 5.41
C ARG A 27 13.68 5.35 5.90
N VAL A 28 12.68 5.06 5.06
CA VAL A 28 11.27 5.25 5.36
C VAL A 28 10.68 3.92 5.84
N HIS A 29 10.15 3.94 7.06
CA HIS A 29 9.45 2.84 7.68
C HIS A 29 7.95 3.15 7.65
N ILE A 30 7.13 2.20 7.20
CA ILE A 30 5.70 2.42 6.95
C ILE A 30 4.89 1.45 7.79
N SER A 31 3.90 1.94 8.53
CA SER A 31 3.00 1.11 9.32
C SER A 31 1.95 0.41 8.45
N GLU A 32 1.32 -0.63 9.00
CA GLU A 32 -0.03 -1.02 8.54
C GLU A 32 -1.01 0.13 8.88
N PRO A 33 -2.21 0.18 8.29
CA PRO A 33 -3.24 1.11 8.75
C PRO A 33 -3.54 0.91 10.23
N ILE A 34 -3.43 1.98 11.02
CA ILE A 34 -3.74 2.03 12.46
C ILE A 34 -4.70 3.21 12.65
N ASN A 35 -5.92 2.93 13.13
CA ASN A 35 -6.95 3.95 13.32
C ASN A 35 -7.21 4.79 12.05
N GLU A 36 -7.36 4.13 10.90
CA GLU A 36 -7.61 4.74 9.57
C GLU A 36 -6.44 5.60 9.02
N GLU A 37 -5.28 5.57 9.66
CA GLU A 37 -4.08 6.29 9.22
C GLU A 37 -2.92 5.35 8.91
N VAL A 38 -2.13 5.71 7.91
CA VAL A 38 -0.82 5.12 7.63
C VAL A 38 0.25 6.06 8.17
N TYR A 39 1.16 5.53 8.97
CA TYR A 39 2.26 6.27 9.58
C TYR A 39 3.56 5.98 8.84
N PHE A 40 4.30 7.05 8.52
CA PHE A 40 5.61 7.02 7.90
C PHE A 40 6.62 7.59 8.89
N PHE A 41 7.65 6.81 9.19
CA PHE A 41 8.75 7.22 10.07
C PHE A 41 10.06 7.29 9.29
N MET A 42 10.74 8.43 9.38
CA MET A 42 12.06 8.68 8.79
C MET A 42 13.14 8.65 9.87
N ASP A 43 13.89 7.55 9.93
CA ASP A 43 14.80 7.20 11.04
C ASP A 43 15.86 8.28 11.34
N GLU A 44 16.49 8.86 10.31
CA GLU A 44 17.55 9.88 10.51
C GLU A 44 17.02 11.28 10.87
N LYS A 45 15.74 11.55 10.58
CA LYS A 45 15.14 12.88 10.74
C LYS A 45 14.26 12.95 11.99
N ASP A 46 14.04 11.83 12.67
CA ASP A 46 13.04 11.66 13.74
C ASP A 46 11.68 12.27 13.37
N LEU A 47 11.30 12.09 12.10
CA LEU A 47 10.11 12.71 11.51
C LEU A 47 9.03 11.64 11.35
N ILE A 48 7.85 11.94 11.90
CA ILE A 48 6.64 11.12 11.77
C ILE A 48 5.65 11.89 10.91
N ILE A 49 5.17 11.24 9.86
CA ILE A 49 4.10 11.72 9.01
C ILE A 49 2.95 10.74 9.15
N SER A 50 1.73 11.24 9.36
CA SER A 50 0.51 10.44 9.27
C SER A 50 -0.32 10.91 8.09
N MET A 51 -0.93 9.96 7.39
CA MET A 51 -1.85 10.21 6.29
C MET A 51 -3.09 9.36 6.47
N LYS A 52 -4.26 9.94 6.26
CA LYS A 52 -5.49 9.17 6.07
C LYS A 52 -5.48 8.52 4.68
N GLU A 53 -6.41 7.60 4.45
CA GLU A 53 -6.59 6.95 3.16
C GLU A 53 -6.72 7.95 1.99
N GLU A 54 -7.55 8.98 2.14
CA GLU A 54 -7.75 10.02 1.11
C GLU A 54 -6.44 10.78 0.80
N ASP A 55 -5.72 11.23 1.84
CA ASP A 55 -4.45 11.94 1.69
C ASP A 55 -3.37 11.05 1.05
N LEU A 56 -3.36 9.76 1.41
CA LEU A 56 -2.46 8.79 0.83
C LEU A 56 -2.79 8.58 -0.64
N MET A 57 -4.05 8.49 -1.01
CA MET A 57 -4.46 8.38 -2.41
C MET A 57 -4.08 9.60 -3.24
N ASP A 58 -4.28 10.80 -2.70
CA ASP A 58 -3.85 12.04 -3.34
C ASP A 58 -2.33 12.10 -3.51
N PHE A 59 -1.58 11.71 -2.48
CA PHE A 59 -0.13 11.58 -2.55
C PHE A 59 0.29 10.58 -3.65
N LEU A 60 -0.24 9.36 -3.65
CA LEU A 60 0.07 8.34 -4.67
C LEU A 60 -0.30 8.77 -6.10
N ASN A 61 -1.35 9.58 -6.24
CA ASN A 61 -1.74 10.16 -7.52
C ASN A 61 -0.77 11.25 -7.98
N SER A 62 -0.21 12.04 -7.05
CA SER A 62 0.73 13.13 -7.35
C SER A 62 2.14 12.67 -7.74
N ILE A 63 2.55 11.49 -7.29
CA ILE A 63 3.87 10.92 -7.60
C ILE A 63 3.96 10.54 -9.07
N ASP A 64 5.09 10.91 -9.70
CA ASP A 64 5.48 10.42 -11.02
C ASP A 64 5.81 8.93 -10.94
N LYS A 65 5.00 8.12 -11.62
CA LYS A 65 4.98 6.66 -11.50
C LYS A 65 5.16 6.02 -12.87
N GLN A 66 5.85 4.89 -12.88
CA GLN A 66 6.06 4.08 -14.07
C GLN A 66 5.04 2.94 -14.07
N ASP A 67 4.52 2.59 -15.24
CA ASP A 67 3.71 1.38 -15.37
C ASP A 67 4.58 0.15 -15.07
N ALA A 68 4.09 -0.73 -14.19
CA ALA A 68 4.68 -2.05 -13.99
C ALA A 68 4.02 -3.03 -14.96
N LYS A 69 4.80 -3.98 -15.49
CA LYS A 69 4.25 -4.94 -16.44
C LYS A 69 3.32 -5.90 -15.70
N LEU A 70 2.01 -5.79 -15.92
CA LEU A 70 1.02 -6.67 -15.31
C LEU A 70 0.57 -7.73 -16.30
N GLU A 71 0.71 -9.00 -15.92
CA GLU A 71 0.22 -10.15 -16.67
C GLU A 71 -0.80 -10.89 -15.82
N GLN A 72 -2.03 -11.03 -16.31
CA GLN A 72 -3.05 -11.84 -15.65
C GLN A 72 -2.83 -13.31 -16.01
N GLU A 73 -2.55 -14.14 -15.01
CA GLU A 73 -2.28 -15.57 -15.21
C GLU A 73 -3.53 -16.44 -15.08
N GLY A 74 -4.48 -16.04 -14.22
CA GLY A 74 -5.74 -16.75 -14.11
C GLY A 74 -6.63 -16.29 -12.96
N LEU A 75 -7.90 -16.69 -13.06
CA LEU A 75 -8.91 -16.55 -12.02
C LEU A 75 -9.41 -17.94 -11.64
N GLN A 76 -9.35 -18.27 -10.35
CA GLN A 76 -9.84 -19.52 -9.81
C GLN A 76 -10.91 -19.26 -8.74
N ILE A 77 -12.03 -19.96 -8.87
CA ILE A 77 -13.04 -20.06 -7.82
C ILE A 77 -12.60 -21.13 -6.82
N SER A 78 -12.52 -20.78 -5.54
CA SER A 78 -12.07 -21.67 -4.46
C SER A 78 -13.08 -21.69 -3.31
N GLN A 79 -12.90 -22.59 -2.33
CA GLN A 79 -13.77 -22.63 -1.15
C GLN A 79 -13.70 -21.35 -0.30
N ILE A 80 -12.53 -20.70 -0.27
CA ILE A 80 -12.28 -19.50 0.54
C ILE A 80 -12.65 -18.20 -0.19
N GLY A 81 -12.99 -18.28 -1.49
CA GLY A 81 -13.35 -17.13 -2.31
C GLY A 81 -12.70 -17.15 -3.69
N LEU A 82 -12.55 -15.97 -4.27
CA LEU A 82 -11.98 -15.76 -5.60
C LEU A 82 -10.47 -15.55 -5.50
N VAL A 83 -9.72 -16.35 -6.26
CA VAL A 83 -8.25 -16.32 -6.28
C VAL A 83 -7.80 -15.78 -7.62
N TYR A 84 -7.14 -14.63 -7.59
CA TYR A 84 -6.61 -13.93 -8.75
C TYR A 84 -5.10 -14.08 -8.77
N LYS A 85 -4.59 -14.75 -9.81
CA LYS A 85 -3.15 -14.93 -10.03
C LYS A 85 -2.68 -13.96 -11.09
N MET A 86 -1.65 -13.20 -10.73
CA MET A 86 -1.07 -12.16 -11.56
C MET A 86 0.44 -12.23 -11.44
N ARG A 87 1.12 -11.67 -12.43
CA ARG A 87 2.55 -11.38 -12.37
C ARG A 87 2.75 -9.88 -12.56
N ILE A 88 3.53 -9.27 -11.67
CA ILE A 88 3.91 -7.86 -11.77
C ILE A 88 5.43 -7.82 -11.99
N ASP A 89 5.85 -7.39 -13.16
CA ASP A 89 7.21 -7.57 -13.67
C ASP A 89 7.65 -9.05 -13.59
N SER A 90 8.42 -9.41 -12.55
CA SER A 90 8.88 -10.78 -12.28
C SER A 90 8.35 -11.34 -10.94
N LEU A 91 7.40 -10.66 -10.31
CA LEU A 91 6.86 -11.01 -9.00
C LEU A 91 5.56 -11.78 -9.16
N GLU A 92 5.46 -12.91 -8.49
CA GLU A 92 4.20 -13.65 -8.39
C GLU A 92 3.29 -12.95 -7.40
N VAL A 93 2.07 -12.65 -7.82
CA VAL A 93 1.07 -11.96 -7.00
C VAL A 93 -0.21 -12.76 -6.99
N VAL A 94 -0.60 -13.21 -5.81
CA VAL A 94 -1.85 -13.95 -5.59
C VAL A 94 -2.75 -13.11 -4.70
N ASN A 95 -3.80 -12.56 -5.27
CA ASN A 95 -4.83 -11.88 -4.52
C ASN A 95 -6.00 -12.84 -4.23
N VAL A 96 -6.47 -12.85 -2.98
CA VAL A 96 -7.59 -13.68 -2.54
C VAL A 96 -8.65 -12.74 -1.98
N ALA A 97 -9.82 -12.74 -2.61
CA ALA A 97 -11.01 -12.02 -2.15
C ALA A 97 -12.02 -13.01 -1.60
N ASP A 98 -12.63 -12.69 -0.46
CA ASP A 98 -13.77 -13.45 0.04
C ASP A 98 -14.97 -13.34 -0.90
N TRP A 99 -15.96 -14.21 -0.71
CA TRP A 99 -17.14 -14.27 -1.57
C TRP A 99 -17.98 -12.98 -1.57
N SER A 100 -17.91 -12.22 -0.48
CA SER A 100 -18.57 -10.94 -0.32
C SER A 100 -17.80 -9.77 -0.93
N LEU A 101 -16.56 -10.00 -1.39
CA LEU A 101 -15.61 -8.95 -1.81
C LEU A 101 -15.36 -7.89 -0.74
N GLN A 102 -15.61 -8.23 0.54
CA GLN A 102 -15.44 -7.33 1.68
C GLN A 102 -14.08 -7.50 2.34
N ASN A 103 -13.47 -8.67 2.21
CA ASN A 103 -12.14 -8.94 2.73
C ASN A 103 -11.24 -9.44 1.62
N MET A 104 -10.04 -8.86 1.56
CA MET A 104 -9.03 -9.23 0.58
C MET A 104 -7.66 -9.30 1.25
N PHE A 105 -6.86 -10.27 0.83
CA PHE A 105 -5.43 -10.27 1.15
C PHE A 105 -4.64 -10.61 -0.11
N THR A 106 -3.39 -10.18 -0.12
CA THR A 106 -2.49 -10.43 -1.24
C THR A 106 -1.22 -11.07 -0.74
N LEU A 107 -0.77 -12.11 -1.45
CA LEU A 107 0.53 -12.70 -1.34
C LEU A 107 1.41 -12.19 -2.48
N VAL A 108 2.62 -11.77 -2.18
CA VAL A 108 3.65 -11.40 -3.16
C VAL A 108 4.83 -12.34 -2.92
N ASN A 109 5.16 -13.17 -3.91
CA ASN A 109 6.12 -14.27 -3.78
C ASN A 109 5.89 -15.10 -2.49
N GLU A 110 4.65 -15.56 -2.29
CA GLU A 110 4.20 -16.34 -1.11
C GLU A 110 4.19 -15.60 0.23
N GLU A 111 4.71 -14.37 0.31
CA GLU A 111 4.67 -13.56 1.52
C GLU A 111 3.43 -12.67 1.57
N ARG A 112 2.76 -12.62 2.72
CA ARG A 112 1.58 -11.76 2.89
C ARG A 112 1.98 -10.30 2.90
N ALA A 113 1.48 -9.54 1.94
CA ALA A 113 1.64 -8.10 1.93
C ALA A 113 0.78 -7.48 3.05
N ARG A 114 1.40 -6.59 3.82
CA ARG A 114 0.84 -6.05 5.07
C ARG A 114 0.24 -4.65 4.91
N LEU A 115 0.70 -3.90 3.92
CA LEU A 115 0.19 -2.57 3.61
C LEU A 115 -0.87 -2.65 2.51
N SER A 116 -2.11 -2.86 2.93
CA SER A 116 -3.28 -2.86 2.07
C SER A 116 -4.37 -1.94 2.59
N ILE A 117 -5.13 -1.34 1.67
CA ILE A 117 -6.20 -0.39 1.96
C ILE A 117 -7.44 -0.82 1.18
N GLY A 118 -8.61 -0.71 1.83
CA GLY A 118 -9.86 -1.25 1.32
C GLY A 118 -10.02 -2.76 1.55
N PRO A 119 -10.94 -3.42 0.84
CA PRO A 119 -11.71 -2.87 -0.29
C PRO A 119 -12.68 -1.77 0.15
N SER A 120 -12.62 -0.62 -0.51
CA SER A 120 -13.60 0.47 -0.37
C SER A 120 -14.62 0.33 -1.50
N CYS A 121 -15.88 0.11 -1.14
CA CYS A 121 -16.96 -0.21 -2.08
C CYS A 121 -18.01 0.89 -2.13
N GLU A 122 -18.21 1.48 -3.30
CA GLU A 122 -19.36 2.33 -3.61
C GLU A 122 -20.26 1.63 -4.63
N TYR A 123 -21.46 1.24 -4.19
CA TYR A 123 -22.39 0.43 -4.99
C TYR A 123 -21.76 -0.90 -5.46
N ASN A 124 -21.54 -1.06 -6.77
CA ASN A 124 -20.92 -2.24 -7.39
C ASN A 124 -19.45 -2.01 -7.78
N ASP A 125 -18.84 -0.93 -7.30
CA ASP A 125 -17.45 -0.56 -7.58
C ASP A 125 -16.61 -0.65 -6.31
N CYS A 126 -15.78 -1.69 -6.21
CA CYS A 126 -14.89 -1.92 -5.08
C CYS A 126 -13.44 -1.71 -5.50
N VAL A 127 -12.72 -0.86 -4.75
CA VAL A 127 -11.30 -0.58 -4.98
C VAL A 127 -10.49 -1.13 -3.81
N TYR A 128 -9.50 -1.95 -4.13
CA TYR A 128 -8.49 -2.44 -3.21
C TYR A 128 -7.11 -1.96 -3.65
N LEU A 129 -6.33 -1.48 -2.69
CA LEU A 129 -5.01 -0.95 -2.93
C LEU A 129 -4.00 -1.71 -2.10
N LEU A 130 -2.86 -2.00 -2.70
CA LEU A 130 -1.77 -2.70 -2.07
C LEU A 130 -0.46 -1.99 -2.37
N MET A 131 0.37 -1.87 -1.34
CA MET A 131 1.74 -1.39 -1.43
C MET A 131 2.72 -2.45 -0.94
N PHE A 132 3.79 -2.64 -1.70
CA PHE A 132 4.92 -3.50 -1.32
C PHE A 132 6.19 -2.99 -1.98
N SER A 133 7.35 -3.45 -1.50
CA SER A 133 8.65 -3.03 -2.04
C SER A 133 9.43 -4.23 -2.53
N TYR A 134 10.16 -4.02 -3.63
CA TYR A 134 11.05 -5.02 -4.19
C TYR A 134 12.11 -4.31 -5.03
N ASN A 135 13.38 -4.71 -4.90
CA ASN A 135 14.51 -4.18 -5.68
C ASN A 135 14.55 -2.64 -5.80
N ASN A 136 14.45 -1.91 -4.67
CA ASN A 136 14.45 -0.43 -4.60
C ASN A 136 13.28 0.26 -5.31
N PHE A 137 12.24 -0.48 -5.66
CA PHE A 137 10.97 0.05 -6.13
C PHE A 137 9.88 -0.19 -5.09
N ILE A 138 8.93 0.73 -5.06
CA ILE A 138 7.65 0.58 -4.40
C ILE A 138 6.64 0.30 -5.49
N TYR A 139 5.92 -0.79 -5.32
CA TYR A 139 4.85 -1.19 -6.21
C TYR A 139 3.51 -0.79 -5.60
N PHE A 140 2.64 -0.26 -6.45
CA PHE A 140 1.26 0.07 -6.14
C PHE A 140 0.39 -0.82 -7.00
N LEU A 141 -0.31 -1.76 -6.38
CA LEU A 141 -1.31 -2.58 -7.06
C LEU A 141 -2.69 -2.06 -6.69
N LYS A 142 -3.42 -1.57 -7.69
CA LYS A 142 -4.83 -1.22 -7.58
C LYS A 142 -5.65 -2.31 -8.25
N ILE A 143 -6.53 -2.93 -7.49
CA ILE A 143 -7.52 -3.89 -7.96
C ILE A 143 -8.88 -3.22 -7.88
N ARG A 144 -9.64 -3.26 -8.97
CA ARG A 144 -11.00 -2.73 -9.05
C ARG A 144 -11.95 -3.84 -9.48
N PHE A 145 -13.04 -4.01 -8.74
CA PHE A 145 -14.16 -4.85 -9.12
C PHE A 145 -15.30 -3.95 -9.52
N ILE A 146 -15.75 -4.04 -10.78
CA ILE A 146 -16.85 -3.21 -11.28
C ILE A 146 -17.82 -4.07 -12.09
N ASP A 147 -19.08 -4.14 -11.63
CA ASP A 147 -20.17 -4.86 -12.30
C ASP A 147 -19.80 -6.30 -12.73
N GLY A 148 -19.09 -7.02 -11.85
CA GLY A 148 -18.65 -8.40 -12.09
C GLY A 148 -17.37 -8.54 -12.93
N ASN A 149 -16.79 -7.44 -13.38
CA ASN A 149 -15.47 -7.41 -14.02
C ASN A 149 -14.38 -7.11 -13.00
N PHE A 150 -13.18 -7.63 -13.29
CA PHE A 150 -11.98 -7.43 -12.48
C PHE A 150 -10.94 -6.70 -13.31
N GLU A 151 -10.48 -5.56 -12.83
CA GLU A 151 -9.42 -4.78 -13.42
C GLU A 151 -8.27 -4.65 -12.43
N ALA A 152 -7.04 -4.82 -12.91
CA ALA A 152 -5.85 -4.63 -12.09
C ALA A 152 -4.87 -3.68 -12.80
N TYR A 153 -4.37 -2.72 -12.04
CA TYR A 153 -3.38 -1.74 -12.47
C TYR A 153 -2.21 -1.82 -11.52
N ALA A 154 -1.00 -1.93 -12.06
CA ALA A 154 0.22 -1.94 -11.27
C ALA A 154 1.15 -0.82 -11.72
N TYR A 155 1.61 -0.05 -10.75
CA TYR A 155 2.58 1.02 -10.96
C TYR A 155 3.77 0.79 -10.05
N LYS A 156 4.91 1.39 -10.40
CA LYS A 156 6.09 1.42 -9.56
C LYS A 156 6.74 2.78 -9.52
N VAL A 157 7.34 3.10 -8.38
CA VAL A 157 8.17 4.29 -8.17
C VAL A 157 9.47 3.90 -7.52
N ASN A 158 10.56 4.57 -7.88
CA ASN A 158 11.83 4.39 -7.20
C ASN A 158 11.76 4.92 -5.75
N ASP A 159 12.41 4.22 -4.82
CA ASP A 159 12.48 4.55 -3.40
C ASP A 159 12.83 6.01 -3.08
N LYS A 160 13.85 6.58 -3.72
CA LYS A 160 14.27 7.98 -3.50
C LYS A 160 13.23 8.97 -3.98
N SER A 161 12.58 8.67 -5.10
CA SER A 161 11.54 9.55 -5.66
C SER A 161 10.34 9.59 -4.74
N PHE A 162 9.97 8.45 -4.16
CA PHE A 162 8.93 8.36 -3.15
C PHE A 162 9.26 9.13 -1.87
N GLU A 163 10.46 8.96 -1.30
CA GLU A 163 10.86 9.70 -0.08
C GLU A 163 10.78 11.21 -0.32
N ASN A 164 11.30 11.69 -1.45
CA ASN A 164 11.30 13.11 -1.78
C ASN A 164 9.87 13.64 -1.91
N GLU A 165 9.01 12.96 -2.66
CA GLU A 165 7.64 13.42 -2.87
C GLU A 165 6.84 13.37 -1.55
N LEU A 166 7.08 12.38 -0.69
CA LEU A 166 6.45 12.29 0.63
C LEU A 166 6.76 13.55 1.46
N ILE A 167 8.02 13.96 1.48
CA ILE A 167 8.46 15.17 2.19
C ILE A 167 7.82 16.42 1.57
N PHE A 168 7.86 16.56 0.25
CA PHE A 168 7.28 17.73 -0.42
C PHE A 168 5.77 17.82 -0.24
N TYR A 169 5.06 16.70 -0.38
CA TYR A 169 3.62 16.61 -0.15
C TYR A 169 3.28 17.06 1.27
N THR A 170 3.96 16.54 2.29
CA THR A 170 3.72 16.94 3.68
C THR A 170 4.05 18.40 3.92
N LEU A 171 5.16 18.93 3.41
CA LEU A 171 5.51 20.35 3.56
C LEU A 171 4.43 21.24 2.91
N LYS A 172 3.99 20.90 1.71
CA LYS A 172 2.97 21.64 0.96
C LYS A 172 1.63 21.70 1.71
N HIS A 173 1.17 20.57 2.26
CA HIS A 173 -0.06 20.51 3.05
C HIS A 173 0.08 21.20 4.41
N THR A 174 1.22 21.06 5.08
CA THR A 174 1.46 21.66 6.41
C THR A 174 1.56 23.18 6.32
N PHE A 175 2.32 23.69 5.36
CA PHE A 175 2.57 25.13 5.22
C PHE A 175 1.49 25.84 4.38
N ARG A 176 0.51 25.11 3.84
CA ARG A 176 -0.51 25.64 2.91
C ARG A 176 0.14 26.55 1.86
N LEU A 177 1.18 26.05 1.19
CA LEU A 177 1.90 26.81 0.17
C LEU A 177 1.02 26.94 -1.09
N PHE A 178 -0.03 27.76 -0.99
CA PHE A 178 -0.96 28.20 -2.02
C PHE A 178 -1.61 29.52 -1.61
#